data_AF-A0A839E483-F1
#
_entry.id   AF-A0A839E483-F1
#
_cell.length_a   1.000
_cell.length_b   1.000
_cell.length_c   1.000
_cell.angle_alpha   90.00
_cell.angle_beta   90.00
_cell.angle_gamma   90.00
#
_symmetry.space_group_name_H-M   'P 1'
#
loop_
_entity.id
_entity.type
_entity.pdbx_description
1 polymer ?
#
loop_
_entity_poly.entity_id
_entity_poly.type
_entity_poly.pdbx_seq_one_letter_code
_entity_poly.pdbx_strand_id
1 'polypeptide(L)'
;MSGASTRPGAQQVNDRLNYLTPTKKPAGWATDAVGRRKRLYDTPKTPYRRLLASGILSDTQQAELRAHHDSLDPVAIATEIDRIQQQLIRLAAEKTRELEREVQAVTAHPNPSGIKLHRRQAS
;
A
#
# COMPACT_ATOMS: atom_id res chain seq x y z
N MET A 1 5.92 -30.25 1.47
CA MET A 1 5.34 -29.16 2.30
C MET A 1 6.03 -27.87 1.90
N SER A 2 5.42 -27.14 0.95
CA SER A 2 6.00 -25.93 0.38
C SER A 2 5.84 -24.81 1.41
N GLY A 3 6.92 -24.50 2.13
CA GLY A 3 6.97 -23.31 2.98
C GLY A 3 6.79 -22.11 2.08
N ALA A 4 5.65 -21.42 2.22
CA ALA A 4 5.43 -20.15 1.57
C ALA A 4 6.59 -19.24 2.01
N SER A 5 7.54 -19.01 1.11
CA SER A 5 8.60 -18.03 1.29
C SER A 5 7.92 -16.66 1.29
N THR A 6 7.37 -16.28 2.44
CA THR A 6 6.76 -14.97 2.64
C THR A 6 7.82 -13.95 2.30
N ARG A 7 7.59 -13.20 1.22
CA ARG A 7 8.48 -12.09 0.85
C ARG A 7 8.62 -11.21 2.09
N PRO A 8 9.84 -10.92 2.57
CA PRO A 8 10.04 -10.26 3.86
C PRO A 8 9.15 -9.02 4.00
N GLY A 9 9.10 -8.16 2.97
CA GLY A 9 8.23 -6.98 2.91
C GLY A 9 6.75 -7.20 3.20
N ALA A 10 6.18 -8.34 2.77
CA ALA A 10 4.78 -8.66 3.01
C ALA A 10 4.51 -8.99 4.48
N GLN A 11 5.50 -9.57 5.16
CA GLN A 11 5.42 -9.90 6.58
C GLN A 11 5.40 -8.62 7.44
N GLN A 12 6.28 -7.65 7.17
CA GLN A 12 6.31 -6.40 7.97
C GLN A 12 5.00 -5.60 7.86
N VAL A 13 4.40 -5.53 6.66
CA VAL A 13 3.10 -4.87 6.47
C VAL A 13 1.99 -5.62 7.21
N ASN A 14 2.01 -6.96 7.15
CA ASN A 14 1.05 -7.79 7.87
C ASN A 14 1.13 -7.56 9.39
N ASP A 15 2.34 -7.60 9.95
CA ASP A 15 2.56 -7.39 11.38
C ASP A 15 2.09 -5.99 11.82
N ARG A 16 2.42 -4.96 11.05
CA ARG A 16 1.94 -3.59 11.30
C ARG A 16 0.42 -3.50 11.31
N LEU A 17 -0.26 -4.08 10.32
CA LEU A 17 -1.71 -3.95 10.17
C LEU A 17 -2.49 -4.80 11.20
N ASN A 18 -2.00 -6.00 11.50
CA ASN A 18 -2.75 -6.94 12.33
C ASN A 18 -2.49 -6.76 13.83
N TYR A 19 -1.27 -6.41 14.22
CA TYR A 19 -0.88 -6.31 15.63
C TYR A 19 -0.80 -4.88 16.14
N LEU A 20 -0.35 -3.92 15.30
CA LEU A 20 0.02 -2.58 15.77
C LEU A 20 -0.98 -1.48 15.38
N THR A 21 -1.84 -1.69 14.39
CA THR A 21 -2.73 -0.65 13.85
C THR A 21 -4.19 -0.84 14.32
N PRO A 22 -4.75 0.06 15.15
CA PRO A 22 -6.15 0.00 15.53
C PRO A 22 -7.07 0.33 14.35
N THR A 23 -8.15 -0.44 14.18
CA THR A 23 -9.15 -0.19 13.14
C THR A 23 -10.55 -0.06 13.73
N LYS A 24 -11.36 0.85 13.17
CA LYS A 24 -12.79 0.97 13.46
C LYS A 24 -13.59 0.06 12.53
N LYS A 25 -14.57 -0.64 13.06
CA LYS A 25 -15.52 -1.46 12.28
C LYS A 25 -16.95 -0.98 12.53
N PRO A 26 -17.83 -1.08 11.52
CA PRO A 26 -19.23 -0.74 11.70
C PRO A 26 -19.87 -1.73 12.69
N ALA A 27 -20.42 -1.19 13.77
CA ALA A 27 -21.10 -1.97 14.82
C ALA A 27 -22.62 -2.02 14.61
N GLY A 28 -23.18 -1.07 13.86
CA GLY A 28 -24.61 -1.01 13.59
C GLY A 28 -25.03 0.27 12.91
N TRP A 29 -26.32 0.57 13.03
CA TRP A 29 -26.94 1.77 12.50
C TRP A 29 -27.71 2.50 13.60
N ALA A 30 -27.69 3.82 13.54
CA ALA A 30 -28.54 4.72 14.32
C ALA A 30 -29.33 5.62 13.38
N THR A 31 -30.33 6.29 13.93
CA THR A 31 -31.09 7.34 13.24
C THR A 31 -30.63 8.69 13.78
N ASP A 32 -30.35 9.65 12.90
CA ASP A 32 -30.05 11.03 13.31
C ASP A 32 -31.32 11.79 13.72
N ALA A 33 -31.15 12.99 14.26
CA ALA A 33 -32.27 13.82 14.73
C ALA A 33 -33.28 14.20 13.62
N VAL A 34 -32.91 13.99 12.34
CA VAL A 34 -33.70 14.32 11.15
C VAL A 34 -34.25 13.05 10.48
N GLY A 35 -34.07 11.87 11.08
CA GLY A 35 -34.59 10.61 10.58
C GLY A 35 -33.68 9.86 9.59
N ARG A 36 -32.45 10.32 9.31
CA ARG A 36 -31.54 9.67 8.37
C ARG A 36 -30.69 8.60 9.05
N ARG A 37 -30.39 7.54 8.30
CA ARG A 37 -29.61 6.40 8.78
C ARG A 37 -28.11 6.74 8.86
N LYS A 38 -27.52 6.61 10.04
CA LYS A 38 -26.10 6.87 10.33
C LYS A 38 -25.39 5.59 10.77
N ARG A 39 -24.17 5.34 10.27
CA ARG A 39 -23.36 4.20 10.72
C ARG A 39 -22.81 4.47 12.11
N LEU A 40 -22.98 3.50 13.01
CA LEU A 40 -22.29 3.47 14.30
C LEU A 40 -21.01 2.66 14.16
N TYR A 41 -19.91 3.19 14.68
CA TYR A 41 -18.62 2.54 14.70
C TYR A 41 -18.27 2.11 16.11
N ASP A 42 -17.55 1.01 16.21
CA ASP A 42 -17.00 0.57 17.49
C ASP A 42 -15.80 1.43 17.94
N THR A 43 -15.37 1.17 19.17
CA THR A 43 -14.08 1.66 19.66
C THR A 43 -12.95 1.04 18.85
N PRO A 44 -11.96 1.83 18.40
CA PRO A 44 -10.82 1.31 17.66
C PRO A 44 -10.13 0.15 18.40
N LYS A 45 -9.96 -0.98 17.72
CA LYS A 45 -9.20 -2.14 18.22
C LYS A 45 -8.38 -2.74 17.08
N THR A 46 -7.16 -3.17 17.39
CA THR A 46 -6.32 -3.93 16.45
C THR A 46 -6.98 -5.27 16.13
N PRO A 47 -6.83 -5.82 14.91
CA PRO A 47 -7.29 -7.17 14.58
C PRO A 47 -6.84 -8.23 15.60
N TYR A 48 -5.58 -8.20 16.05
CA TYR A 48 -5.05 -9.04 17.13
C TYR A 48 -5.92 -9.01 18.40
N ARG A 49 -6.18 -7.81 18.96
CA ARG A 49 -7.07 -7.65 20.13
C ARG A 49 -8.50 -8.13 19.90
N ARG A 50 -9.04 -8.02 18.67
CA ARG A 50 -10.36 -8.55 18.32
C ARG A 50 -10.36 -10.08 18.33
N LEU A 51 -9.31 -10.68 17.77
CA LEU A 51 -9.15 -12.13 17.73
C LEU A 51 -9.01 -12.71 19.14
N LEU A 52 -8.21 -12.09 20.02
CA LEU A 52 -8.15 -12.48 21.43
C LEU A 52 -9.50 -12.38 22.14
N ALA A 53 -10.27 -11.33 21.87
CA ALA A 53 -11.59 -11.12 22.48
C ALA A 53 -12.70 -12.05 21.92
N SER A 54 -12.43 -12.78 20.84
CA SER A 54 -13.43 -13.66 20.19
C SER A 54 -13.74 -14.93 20.97
N GLY A 55 -12.83 -15.37 21.85
CA GLY A 55 -12.97 -16.63 22.61
C GLY A 55 -12.81 -17.90 21.78
N ILE A 56 -12.44 -17.80 20.49
CA ILE A 56 -12.32 -18.95 19.57
C ILE A 56 -10.97 -19.68 19.74
N LEU A 57 -9.96 -19.01 20.27
CA LEU A 57 -8.59 -19.51 20.35
C LEU A 57 -8.34 -20.32 21.62
N SER A 58 -7.56 -21.41 21.48
CA SER A 58 -7.01 -22.14 22.62
C SER A 58 -6.00 -21.30 23.40
N ASP A 59 -5.74 -21.66 24.66
CA ASP A 59 -4.77 -20.95 25.51
C ASP A 59 -3.37 -20.92 24.90
N THR A 60 -2.97 -22.01 24.23
CA THR A 60 -1.69 -22.12 23.51
C THR A 60 -1.60 -21.12 22.36
N GLN A 61 -2.63 -21.04 21.50
CA GLN A 61 -2.68 -20.10 20.38
C GLN A 61 -2.66 -18.65 20.86
N GLN A 62 -3.37 -18.35 21.95
CA GLN A 62 -3.34 -17.01 22.52
C GLN A 62 -1.96 -16.65 23.09
N ALA A 63 -1.26 -17.61 23.70
CA ALA A 63 0.10 -17.40 24.20
C ALA A 63 1.10 -17.16 23.06
N GLU A 64 1.00 -17.92 21.97
CA GLU A 64 1.81 -17.72 20.75
C GLU A 64 1.59 -16.31 20.16
N LEU A 65 0.33 -15.88 20.04
CA LEU A 65 0.01 -14.54 19.53
C LEU A 65 0.52 -13.41 20.44
N ARG A 66 0.48 -13.61 21.76
CA ARG A 66 1.04 -12.67 22.73
C ARG A 66 2.56 -12.58 22.60
N ALA A 67 3.24 -13.73 22.56
CA ALA A 67 4.69 -13.78 22.39
C ALA A 67 5.13 -13.14 21.07
N HIS A 68 4.41 -13.41 19.97
CA HIS A 68 4.67 -12.76 18.69
C HIS A 68 4.50 -11.25 18.79
N HIS A 69 3.36 -10.77 19.30
CA HIS A 69 3.09 -9.35 19.50
C HIS A 69 4.20 -8.66 20.30
N ASP A 70 4.64 -9.26 21.40
CA ASP A 70 5.63 -8.69 22.31
C ASP A 70 7.04 -8.68 21.70
N SER A 71 7.30 -9.53 20.70
CA SER A 71 8.55 -9.53 19.94
C SER A 71 8.64 -8.44 18.86
N LEU A 72 7.52 -7.79 18.51
CA LEU A 72 7.49 -6.81 17.43
C LEU A 72 8.12 -5.48 17.85
N ASP A 73 9.04 -4.96 17.02
CA ASP A 73 9.54 -3.59 17.12
C ASP A 73 8.85 -2.70 16.06
N PRO A 74 7.96 -1.78 16.48
CA PRO A 74 7.27 -0.88 15.55
C PRO A 74 8.21 -0.01 14.71
N VAL A 75 9.36 0.39 15.25
CA VAL A 75 10.32 1.28 14.57
C VAL A 75 11.08 0.51 13.50
N ALA A 76 11.57 -0.69 13.82
CA ALA A 76 12.23 -1.55 12.84
C ALA A 76 11.27 -1.92 11.69
N ILE A 77 10.01 -2.25 12.01
CA ILE A 77 8.98 -2.56 11.00
C ILE A 77 8.72 -1.36 10.08
N ALA A 78 8.56 -0.15 10.64
CA ALA A 78 8.33 1.04 9.84
C ALA A 78 9.53 1.35 8.93
N THR A 79 10.75 1.20 9.44
CA THR A 79 11.99 1.44 8.70
C THR A 79 12.14 0.48 7.53
N GLU A 80 11.88 -0.81 7.73
CA GLU A 80 12.00 -1.79 6.64
C GLU A 80 10.90 -1.60 5.58
N ILE A 81 9.68 -1.23 5.97
CA ILE A 81 8.62 -0.88 5.02
C ILE A 81 9.05 0.30 4.14
N ASP A 82 9.57 1.37 4.75
CA ASP A 82 10.02 2.55 4.02
C ASP A 82 11.17 2.20 3.06
N ARG A 83 12.16 1.42 3.53
CA ARG A 83 13.28 0.94 2.71
C ARG A 83 12.78 0.20 1.45
N ILE A 84 11.86 -0.74 1.63
CA ILE A 84 11.29 -1.52 0.52
C ILE A 84 10.47 -0.63 -0.42
N GLN A 85 9.66 0.29 0.11
CA GLN A 85 8.90 1.24 -0.71
C GLN A 85 9.83 2.11 -1.57
N GLN A 86 10.91 2.64 -1.00
CA GLN A 86 11.90 3.42 -1.74
C GLN A 86 12.57 2.59 -2.85
N GLN A 87 12.90 1.32 -2.57
CA GLN A 87 13.45 0.42 -3.59
C GLN A 87 12.47 0.18 -4.74
N LEU A 88 11.20 -0.08 -4.43
CA LEU A 88 10.16 -0.28 -5.45
C LEU A 88 9.94 0.99 -6.29
N ILE A 89 9.94 2.16 -5.66
CA ILE A 89 9.80 3.44 -6.36
C ILE A 89 10.97 3.65 -7.33
N ARG A 90 12.22 3.37 -6.91
CA ARG A 90 13.40 3.51 -7.78
C ARG A 90 13.32 2.59 -8.99
N LEU A 91 13.01 1.31 -8.77
CA LEU A 91 12.88 0.31 -9.84
C LEU A 91 11.78 0.68 -10.84
N ALA A 92 10.65 1.18 -10.35
CA ALA A 92 9.56 1.65 -11.21
C ALA A 92 9.98 2.90 -12.02
N ALA A 93 10.65 3.86 -11.38
CA ALA A 93 11.08 5.09 -12.04
C ALA A 93 12.08 4.84 -13.18
N GLU A 94 12.98 3.86 -13.04
CA GLU A 94 13.89 3.45 -14.11
C GLU A 94 13.12 2.94 -15.33
N LYS A 95 12.11 2.09 -15.12
CA LYS A 95 11.25 1.58 -16.19
C LYS A 95 10.42 2.66 -16.86
N THR A 96 9.87 3.60 -16.09
CA THR A 96 9.14 4.74 -16.67
C THR A 96 10.06 5.59 -17.56
N ARG A 97 11.29 5.89 -17.12
CA ARG A 97 12.26 6.66 -17.92
C ARG A 97 12.69 5.94 -19.20
N GLU A 98 12.83 4.61 -19.17
CA GLU A 98 13.11 3.83 -20.38
C GLU A 98 11.99 4.00 -21.41
N LEU A 99 10.73 3.80 -20.99
CA LEU A 99 9.56 3.97 -21.85
C LEU A 99 9.42 5.41 -22.37
N GLU A 100 9.67 6.42 -21.53
CA GLU A 100 9.66 7.82 -21.94
C GLU A 100 10.69 8.10 -23.04
N ARG A 101 11.90 7.54 -22.94
CA ARG A 101 12.93 7.69 -23.99
C ARG A 101 12.51 7.01 -25.30
N GLU A 102 11.91 5.82 -25.23
CA GLU A 102 11.40 5.11 -26.40
C GLU A 102 10.29 5.90 -27.09
N VAL A 103 9.32 6.40 -26.33
CA VAL A 103 8.24 7.26 -26.84
C VAL A 103 8.81 8.54 -27.45
N GLN A 104 9.78 9.18 -26.79
CA GLN A 104 10.43 10.39 -27.30
C GLN A 104 11.18 10.12 -28.61
N ALA A 105 11.87 8.98 -28.73
CA ALA A 105 12.56 8.58 -29.95
C ALA A 105 11.60 8.35 -31.13
N VAL A 106 10.43 7.77 -30.86
CA VAL A 106 9.38 7.52 -31.88
C VAL A 106 8.65 8.82 -32.27
N THR A 107 8.43 9.73 -31.32
CA THR A 107 7.68 10.98 -31.54
C THR A 107 8.54 12.16 -32.00
N ALA A 108 9.87 12.05 -31.90
CA ALA A 108 10.80 13.05 -32.42
C ALA A 108 10.53 13.30 -33.91
N HIS A 109 10.13 14.54 -34.23
CA HIS A 109 9.85 14.93 -35.61
C HIS A 109 11.14 14.92 -36.44
N PRO A 110 11.09 14.51 -37.72
CA PRO A 110 12.27 14.54 -38.58
C PRO A 110 12.81 15.96 -38.73
N ASN A 111 14.14 16.08 -38.80
CA ASN A 111 14.87 17.35 -38.85
C ASN A 111 14.28 18.30 -39.93
N PRO A 112 13.81 19.51 -39.57
CA PRO A 112 13.19 20.42 -40.53
C PRO A 112 14.17 21.01 -41.55
N SER A 113 15.48 20.74 -41.42
CA SER A 113 16.52 21.23 -42.33
C SER A 113 16.34 20.80 -43.80
N GLY A 114 15.48 19.82 -44.09
CA GLY A 114 15.13 19.39 -45.46
C GLY A 114 13.90 20.10 -46.07
N ILE A 115 13.15 20.90 -45.31
CA ILE A 115 11.90 21.51 -45.80
C ILE A 115 12.25 22.77 -46.60
N LYS A 116 12.30 22.65 -47.94
CA LYS A 116 12.49 23.78 -48.85
C LYS A 116 11.24 24.68 -48.85
N LEU A 117 11.26 25.75 -48.05
CA LEU A 117 10.22 26.78 -48.07
C LEU A 117 10.28 27.55 -49.41
N HIS A 118 9.36 27.25 -50.33
CA HIS A 118 9.23 28.00 -51.58
C HIS A 118 8.45 29.28 -51.31
N ARG A 119 9.15 30.42 -51.29
CA ARG A 119 8.53 31.75 -51.15
C ARG A 119 7.86 32.12 -52.46
N ARG A 120 6.51 32.05 -52.53
CA ARG A 120 5.75 32.65 -53.63
C ARG A 120 5.95 34.16 -53.59
N GLN A 121 6.62 34.70 -54.61
CA GLN A 121 6.58 36.13 -54.93
C GLN A 121 5.19 36.43 -55.48
N ALA A 122 4.46 37.34 -54.84
CA ALA A 122 3.21 37.88 -55.35
C ALA A 122 3.54 39.12 -56.19
N SER A 123 3.00 39.16 -57.41
CA SER A 123 3.09 40.27 -58.37
C SER A 123 2.08 41.37 -58.07
#